data_AF-A0A7N0TUK6-F1
#
_entry.id   AF-A0A7N0TUK6-F1
#
_cell.length_a   1.000
_cell.length_b   1.000
_cell.length_c   1.000
_cell.angle_alpha   90.00
_cell.angle_beta   90.00
_cell.angle_gamma   90.00
#
_symmetry.space_group_name_H-M   'P 1'
#
loop_
_entity.id
_entity.type
_entity.pdbx_description
1 polymer ?
#
loop_
_entity_poly.entity_id
_entity_poly.type
_entity_poly.pdbx_seq_one_letter_code
_entity_poly.pdbx_strand_id
1 'polypeptide(L)'
;MAPAATPTSLLPVSSAIILVFSNMIIPSPIISTWLDFPGGRVRFTSEMQFLRQSPEKRIPCFRLLDDAGHPIPPHAFPQLSGDLAVKMYKDMVTIQVMDATFFVAQRQGRISFYLTSDGEEAISVASAAALKPQDVVLPQYREPGILLWRGFTVQDFANQCFGNKADYGKGRQMPVHYGSKKLNCLTISSPLGTQLPQAVGVAYSLKMEKKDACAVTYFGDGTSSEGDFHAALNFAAVTEAPVIFICRNNGWAISTPSNEQFRSDGIVVKGQGYGIRSIRVDGNDAVAIYEAVREARSMAIKEQMPILIEVLSYRAGHHSTSDDSSKYRPSDEIEYWKMARNPVKRFRNWITGNGWWSDDQEAELQSNIKIEILQAIQVAEKMQKPPVAELFTDVYDIAPSNLLEQERSVREALSKYPQEYPTNEIPAS
;
A
#
# COMPACT_ATOMS: atom_id res chain seq x y z
N MET A 1 -79.97 -37.84 29.00
CA MET A 1 -80.61 -37.80 30.34
C MET A 1 -79.54 -38.05 31.38
N ALA A 2 -79.13 -37.03 32.13
CA ALA A 2 -78.57 -37.24 33.47
C ALA A 2 -79.77 -37.29 34.43
N PRO A 3 -79.78 -38.17 35.45
CA PRO A 3 -79.34 -37.80 36.81
C PRO A 3 -78.78 -39.02 37.58
N ALA A 4 -78.36 -39.06 38.85
CA ALA A 4 -77.89 -38.15 39.88
C ALA A 4 -77.33 -39.03 41.03
N ALA A 5 -76.55 -38.42 41.92
CA ALA A 5 -76.40 -38.73 43.35
C ALA A 5 -75.68 -40.02 43.83
N THR A 6 -74.50 -39.80 44.42
CA THR A 6 -73.83 -40.48 45.55
C THR A 6 -74.73 -40.58 46.81
N PRO A 7 -74.52 -41.48 47.83
CA PRO A 7 -73.30 -41.49 48.66
C PRO A 7 -72.90 -42.77 49.48
N THR A 8 -71.75 -42.63 50.17
CA THR A 8 -71.33 -43.20 51.49
C THR A 8 -70.84 -44.65 51.65
N SER A 9 -69.49 -44.74 51.73
CA SER A 9 -68.62 -45.34 52.76
C SER A 9 -69.00 -46.62 53.50
N LEU A 10 -68.08 -47.60 53.49
CA LEU A 10 -67.63 -48.41 54.65
C LEU A 10 -66.21 -48.94 54.35
N LEU A 11 -65.24 -48.62 55.20
CA LEU A 11 -63.87 -49.18 55.27
C LEU A 11 -63.92 -50.63 55.82
N PRO A 12 -62.92 -51.55 55.60
CA PRO A 12 -61.56 -51.32 56.15
C PRO A 12 -60.35 -52.09 55.53
N VAL A 13 -59.17 -51.73 56.07
CA VAL A 13 -57.87 -52.45 56.14
C VAL A 13 -57.05 -52.69 54.85
N SER A 14 -55.92 -52.00 54.70
CA SER A 14 -54.59 -52.57 54.99
C SER A 14 -53.45 -51.79 54.29
N SER A 15 -52.59 -51.18 55.12
CA SER A 15 -51.13 -51.19 55.04
C SER A 15 -50.44 -50.95 53.67
N ALA A 16 -49.95 -49.73 53.43
CA ALA A 16 -48.82 -49.50 52.55
C ALA A 16 -48.00 -48.28 53.00
N ILE A 17 -46.94 -48.58 53.75
CA ILE A 17 -45.62 -47.94 53.76
C ILE A 17 -45.59 -46.41 53.57
N ILE A 18 -45.39 -45.72 54.70
CA ILE A 18 -44.85 -44.36 54.75
C ILE A 18 -43.38 -44.43 54.31
N LEU A 19 -43.04 -43.77 53.20
CA LEU A 19 -41.67 -43.32 52.92
C LEU A 19 -41.75 -41.85 52.50
N VAL A 20 -41.56 -40.99 53.50
CA VAL A 20 -41.35 -39.55 53.33
C VAL A 20 -39.95 -39.37 52.75
N PHE A 21 -39.83 -39.08 51.45
CA PHE A 21 -38.62 -38.46 50.92
C PHE A 21 -38.75 -36.95 51.06
N SER A 22 -38.01 -36.45 52.04
CA SER A 22 -37.77 -35.04 52.32
C SER A 22 -37.26 -34.31 51.08
N ASN A 23 -37.77 -33.08 50.88
CA ASN A 23 -37.38 -32.12 49.85
C ASN A 23 -35.85 -32.01 49.70
N MET A 24 -35.28 -32.65 48.67
CA MET A 24 -34.01 -32.22 48.10
C MET A 24 -34.28 -30.98 47.26
N ILE A 25 -33.92 -29.81 47.79
CA ILE A 25 -33.69 -28.63 46.96
C ILE A 25 -32.46 -28.96 46.10
N ILE A 26 -32.69 -29.42 44.88
CA ILE A 26 -31.64 -29.49 43.85
C ILE A 26 -31.28 -28.02 43.56
N PRO A 27 -30.04 -27.55 43.84
CA PRO A 27 -29.65 -26.23 43.40
C PRO A 27 -29.82 -26.20 41.88
N SER A 28 -30.64 -25.26 41.39
CA SER A 28 -30.79 -25.06 39.94
C SER A 28 -29.39 -24.99 39.34
N PRO A 29 -29.10 -25.76 38.27
CA PRO A 29 -27.78 -25.74 37.67
C PRO A 29 -27.47 -24.29 37.35
N ILE A 30 -26.39 -23.76 37.94
CA ILE A 30 -25.88 -22.45 37.57
C ILE A 30 -25.55 -22.58 36.10
N ILE A 31 -26.43 -22.08 35.24
CA ILE A 31 -26.21 -22.08 33.80
C ILE A 31 -24.95 -21.24 33.60
N SER A 32 -23.85 -21.88 33.21
CA SER A 32 -22.63 -21.16 32.89
C SER A 32 -22.98 -20.14 31.82
N THR A 33 -22.71 -18.86 32.09
CA THR A 33 -22.92 -17.78 31.13
C THR A 33 -21.81 -17.71 30.08
N TRP A 34 -20.82 -18.61 30.19
CA TRP A 34 -19.62 -18.67 29.37
C TRP A 34 -19.35 -20.08 28.85
N LEU A 35 -18.84 -20.14 27.63
CA LEU A 35 -18.22 -21.30 27.01
C LEU A 35 -16.70 -21.15 27.12
N ASP A 36 -16.05 -22.10 27.78
CA ASP A 36 -14.60 -22.25 27.74
C ASP A 36 -14.21 -22.94 26.42
N PHE A 37 -13.82 -22.14 25.43
CA PHE A 37 -13.42 -22.62 24.09
C PHE A 37 -11.92 -22.43 23.85
N PRO A 38 -11.24 -23.30 23.09
CA PRO A 38 -9.87 -23.04 22.64
C PRO A 38 -9.77 -21.69 21.90
N GLY A 39 -8.99 -20.75 22.43
CA GLY A 39 -8.88 -19.38 21.89
C GLY A 39 -9.59 -18.30 22.72
N GLY A 40 -10.32 -18.67 23.78
CA GLY A 40 -10.83 -17.71 24.76
C GLY A 40 -12.21 -18.06 25.31
N ARG A 41 -12.56 -17.42 26.43
CA ARG A 41 -13.91 -17.52 27.02
C ARG A 41 -14.91 -16.71 26.19
N VAL A 42 -15.97 -17.37 25.75
CA VAL A 42 -17.04 -16.76 24.93
C VAL A 42 -18.33 -16.71 25.73
N ARG A 43 -19.02 -15.56 25.77
CA ARG A 43 -20.29 -15.42 26.47
C ARG A 43 -21.43 -16.05 25.67
N PHE A 44 -22.32 -16.79 26.32
CA PHE A 44 -23.56 -17.26 25.69
C PHE A 44 -24.59 -16.13 25.53
N THR A 45 -25.40 -16.23 24.48
CA THR A 45 -26.65 -15.46 24.31
C THR A 45 -27.72 -16.37 23.74
N SER A 46 -28.96 -16.23 24.22
CA SER A 46 -30.14 -16.88 23.63
C SER A 46 -30.83 -16.00 22.59
N GLU A 47 -30.37 -14.76 22.40
CA GLU A 47 -30.89 -13.84 21.40
C GLU A 47 -30.21 -14.10 20.06
N MET A 48 -30.99 -14.44 19.04
CA MET A 48 -30.49 -14.61 17.68
C MET A 48 -30.22 -13.23 17.06
N GLN A 49 -28.94 -12.85 16.97
CA GLN A 49 -28.50 -11.59 16.38
C GLN A 49 -27.29 -11.83 15.48
N PHE A 50 -27.42 -11.50 14.20
CA PHE A 50 -26.28 -11.48 13.28
C PHE A 50 -25.49 -10.18 13.46
N LEU A 51 -24.16 -10.28 13.37
CA LEU A 51 -23.32 -9.10 13.22
C LEU A 51 -23.65 -8.42 11.89
N ARG A 52 -23.70 -7.09 11.89
CA ARG A 52 -23.91 -6.33 10.65
C ARG A 52 -22.70 -6.45 9.73
N GLN A 53 -22.95 -6.37 8.44
CA GLN A 53 -21.92 -6.39 7.40
C GLN A 53 -20.95 -5.20 7.49
N SER A 54 -21.38 -4.09 8.11
CA SER A 54 -20.58 -2.90 8.36
C SER A 54 -21.07 -2.17 9.62
N PRO A 55 -20.20 -1.38 10.28
CA PRO A 55 -20.62 -0.51 11.38
C PRO A 55 -21.61 0.55 10.90
N GLU A 56 -22.47 1.04 11.80
CA GLU A 56 -23.42 2.14 11.51
C GLU A 56 -22.71 3.42 11.10
N LYS A 57 -21.57 3.70 11.72
CA LYS A 57 -20.71 4.83 11.42
C LYS A 57 -19.42 4.32 10.78
N ARG A 58 -19.02 4.96 9.69
CA ARG A 58 -17.73 4.69 9.05
C ARG A 58 -16.57 5.08 9.96
N ILE A 59 -15.44 4.39 9.80
CA ILE A 59 -14.19 4.74 10.46
C ILE A 59 -13.76 6.15 10.04
N PRO A 60 -13.50 7.06 11.00
CA PRO A 60 -13.05 8.42 10.70
C PRO A 60 -11.74 8.45 9.91
N CYS A 61 -11.54 9.53 9.16
CA CYS A 61 -10.32 9.79 8.41
C CYS A 61 -9.44 10.74 9.21
N PHE A 62 -8.24 10.31 9.60
CA PHE A 62 -7.26 11.12 10.32
C PHE A 62 -6.69 12.21 9.42
N ARG A 63 -6.69 13.44 9.94
CA ARG A 63 -6.38 14.66 9.20
C ARG A 63 -5.91 15.75 10.16
N LEU A 64 -4.95 16.57 9.72
CA LEU A 64 -4.31 17.64 10.49
C LEU A 64 -4.39 19.01 9.80
N LEU A 65 -4.51 19.05 8.47
CA LEU A 65 -4.66 20.26 7.66
C LEU A 65 -6.03 20.31 6.99
N ASP A 66 -6.71 21.44 7.07
CA ASP A 66 -7.94 21.70 6.31
C ASP A 66 -7.67 21.83 4.79
N ASP A 67 -8.69 22.09 3.99
CA ASP A 67 -8.54 22.15 2.53
C ASP A 67 -7.73 23.34 2.04
N ALA A 68 -7.67 24.39 2.85
CA ALA A 68 -6.86 25.57 2.59
C ALA A 68 -5.41 25.40 3.05
N GLY A 69 -5.09 24.34 3.80
CA GLY A 69 -3.75 24.09 4.36
C GLY A 69 -3.56 24.70 5.75
N HIS A 70 -4.64 25.04 6.47
CA HIS A 70 -4.56 25.51 7.85
C HIS A 70 -4.62 24.32 8.84
N PRO A 71 -3.86 24.38 9.95
CA PRO A 71 -3.97 23.43 11.05
C PRO A 71 -5.40 23.28 11.60
N ILE A 72 -5.82 22.04 11.87
CA ILE A 72 -7.10 21.72 12.53
C ILE A 72 -6.87 21.50 14.04
N PRO A 73 -7.39 22.37 14.93
CA PRO A 73 -7.36 22.13 16.38
C PRO A 73 -8.20 20.91 16.78
N PRO A 74 -7.94 20.26 17.94
CA PRO A 74 -6.98 20.60 18.99
C PRO A 74 -5.65 19.84 18.89
N HIS A 75 -5.35 19.21 17.76
CA HIS A 75 -4.22 18.29 17.68
C HIS A 75 -2.88 19.01 17.83
N ALA A 76 -2.03 18.47 18.70
CA ALA A 76 -0.63 18.85 18.75
C ALA A 76 0.01 18.49 17.41
N PHE A 77 0.41 19.50 16.64
CA PHE A 77 1.10 19.29 15.38
C PHE A 77 2.39 18.50 15.61
N PRO A 78 2.73 17.54 14.73
CA PRO A 78 4.05 16.92 14.79
C PRO A 78 5.12 18.00 14.65
N GLN A 79 6.24 17.85 15.37
CA GLN A 79 7.41 18.71 15.18
C GLN A 79 8.08 18.39 13.85
N LEU A 80 7.50 18.87 12.74
CA LEU A 80 8.14 18.91 11.43
C LEU A 80 8.97 20.20 11.35
N SER A 81 10.27 20.08 11.07
CA SER A 81 11.09 21.26 10.80
C SER A 81 10.73 21.87 9.44
N GLY A 82 10.92 23.18 9.30
CA GLY A 82 10.70 23.88 8.04
C GLY A 82 11.54 23.29 6.90
N ASP A 83 12.79 22.93 7.16
CA ASP A 83 13.67 22.30 6.16
C ASP A 83 13.15 20.94 5.68
N LEU A 84 12.63 20.12 6.60
CA LEU A 84 12.07 18.82 6.27
C LEU A 84 10.79 18.97 5.44
N ALA A 85 9.91 19.90 5.85
CA ALA A 85 8.69 20.21 5.11
C ALA A 85 9.01 20.75 3.69
N VAL A 86 9.96 21.68 3.57
CA VAL A 86 10.40 22.20 2.27
C VAL A 86 10.99 21.10 1.39
N LYS A 87 11.79 20.18 1.95
CA LYS A 87 12.29 19.03 1.18
C LYS A 87 11.14 18.14 0.67
N MET A 88 10.18 17.81 1.53
CA MET A 88 9.01 17.02 1.12
C MET A 88 8.24 17.71 -0.02
N TYR A 89 8.08 19.03 0.07
CA TYR A 89 7.43 19.81 -0.97
C TYR A 89 8.19 19.76 -2.29
N LYS A 90 9.51 19.99 -2.26
CA LYS A 90 10.38 19.91 -3.44
C LYS A 90 10.27 18.56 -4.12
N ASP A 91 10.34 17.46 -3.37
CA ASP A 91 10.25 16.11 -3.92
C ASP A 91 8.86 15.85 -4.54
N MET A 92 7.76 16.35 -3.94
CA MET A 92 6.43 16.25 -4.54
C MET A 92 6.32 17.02 -5.87
N VAL A 93 6.89 18.23 -5.95
CA VAL A 93 6.92 19.01 -7.19
C VAL A 93 7.79 18.33 -8.26
N THR A 94 8.94 17.76 -7.86
CA THR A 94 9.80 16.99 -8.76
C THR A 94 9.04 15.83 -9.41
N ILE A 95 8.25 15.09 -8.62
CA ILE A 95 7.42 14.00 -9.15
C ILE A 95 6.39 14.51 -10.16
N GLN A 96 5.69 15.62 -9.88
CA GLN A 96 4.71 16.17 -10.82
C GLN A 96 5.33 16.58 -12.16
N VAL A 97 6.47 17.26 -12.13
CA VAL A 97 7.16 17.68 -13.36
C VAL A 97 7.76 16.47 -14.09
N MET A 98 8.31 15.50 -13.34
CA MET A 98 8.83 14.26 -13.89
C MET A 98 7.72 13.49 -14.60
N ASP A 99 6.59 13.27 -13.94
CA ASP A 99 5.47 12.52 -14.49
C ASP A 99 4.90 13.17 -15.74
N ALA A 100 4.70 14.49 -15.74
CA ALA A 100 4.25 15.22 -16.92
C ALA A 100 5.23 15.07 -18.10
N THR A 101 6.54 15.13 -17.83
CA THR A 101 7.58 15.10 -18.87
C THR A 101 7.77 13.69 -19.44
N PHE A 102 7.86 12.67 -18.58
CA PHE A 102 8.00 11.27 -19.01
C PHE A 102 6.74 10.73 -19.68
N PHE A 103 5.55 11.17 -19.25
CA PHE A 103 4.31 10.85 -19.96
C PHE A 103 4.33 11.36 -21.41
N VAL A 104 4.78 12.60 -21.63
CA VAL A 104 4.96 13.15 -22.99
C VAL A 104 6.02 12.38 -23.77
N ALA A 105 7.16 12.03 -23.15
CA ALA A 105 8.19 11.21 -23.79
C ALA A 105 7.63 9.85 -24.25
N GLN A 106 6.76 9.23 -23.45
CA GLN A 106 6.08 8.01 -23.83
C GLN A 106 5.11 8.23 -24.99
N ARG A 107 4.33 9.33 -25.00
CA ARG A 107 3.44 9.69 -26.12
C ARG A 107 4.18 9.93 -27.43
N GLN A 108 5.45 10.32 -27.36
CA GLN A 108 6.35 10.46 -28.51
C GLN A 108 7.01 9.13 -28.94
N GLY A 109 6.75 8.03 -28.22
CA GLY A 109 7.34 6.72 -28.49
C GLY A 109 8.81 6.58 -28.04
N ARG A 110 9.34 7.52 -27.24
CA ARG A 110 10.74 7.50 -26.79
C ARG A 110 10.99 6.46 -25.69
N ILE A 111 9.96 6.15 -24.92
CA ILE A 111 9.91 5.03 -23.97
C ILE A 111 8.63 4.22 -24.21
N SER A 112 8.65 2.95 -23.82
CA SER A 112 7.57 2.02 -24.16
C SER A 112 6.32 2.19 -23.29
N PHE A 113 6.48 2.57 -22.02
CA PHE A 113 5.41 2.62 -21.03
C PHE A 113 5.70 3.68 -19.96
N TYR A 114 4.65 4.22 -19.34
CA TYR A 114 4.78 5.08 -18.17
C TYR A 114 3.50 5.08 -17.30
N LEU A 115 3.66 5.40 -16.01
CA LEU A 115 2.61 5.53 -15.02
C LEU A 115 2.85 6.82 -14.25
N THR A 116 1.83 7.70 -14.17
CA THR A 116 1.91 8.90 -13.34
C THR A 116 1.42 8.63 -11.92
N SER A 117 1.76 9.50 -10.99
CA SER A 117 1.36 9.45 -9.58
C SER A 117 0.52 10.66 -9.16
N ASP A 118 -0.08 11.35 -10.14
CA ASP A 118 -0.92 12.53 -9.94
C ASP A 118 -2.02 12.30 -8.89
N GLY A 119 -1.98 13.09 -7.80
CA GLY A 119 -2.88 12.97 -6.65
C GLY A 119 -2.38 12.05 -5.54
N GLU A 120 -1.25 11.38 -5.72
CA GLU A 120 -0.67 10.42 -4.77
C GLU A 120 0.77 10.77 -4.35
N GLU A 121 1.25 11.96 -4.76
CA GLU A 121 2.62 12.43 -4.52
C GLU A 121 2.93 12.50 -3.01
N ALA A 122 2.01 13.09 -2.25
CA ALA A 122 2.12 13.20 -0.79
C ALA A 122 2.20 11.83 -0.11
N ILE A 123 1.49 10.82 -0.62
CA ILE A 123 1.51 9.48 -0.02
C ILE A 123 2.93 8.92 -0.09
N SER A 124 3.54 8.94 -1.27
CA SER A 124 4.89 8.38 -1.47
C SER A 124 5.97 9.17 -0.73
N VAL A 125 5.94 10.50 -0.78
CA VAL A 125 6.98 11.35 -0.19
C VAL A 125 6.85 11.44 1.33
N ALA A 126 5.66 11.72 1.86
CA ALA A 126 5.48 11.91 3.30
C ALA A 126 5.63 10.61 4.08
N SER A 127 5.18 9.48 3.52
CA SER A 127 5.43 8.18 4.14
C SER A 127 6.92 7.86 4.16
N ALA A 128 7.67 8.10 3.08
CA ALA A 128 9.11 7.88 3.05
C ALA A 128 9.87 8.78 4.02
N ALA A 129 9.43 10.03 4.20
CA ALA A 129 10.00 10.97 5.17
C ALA A 129 9.86 10.52 6.63
N ALA A 130 8.84 9.74 6.94
CA ALA A 130 8.60 9.19 8.27
C ALA A 130 9.40 7.89 8.56
N LEU A 131 10.08 7.33 7.55
CA LEU A 131 10.86 6.10 7.67
C LEU A 131 12.35 6.40 7.84
N LYS A 132 13.09 5.41 8.36
CA LYS A 132 14.55 5.43 8.45
C LYS A 132 15.17 4.70 7.24
N PRO A 133 16.44 5.01 6.88
CA PRO A 133 17.11 4.37 5.75
C PRO A 133 17.20 2.84 5.83
N GLN A 134 17.25 2.26 7.04
CA GLN A 134 17.29 0.81 7.24
C GLN A 134 15.94 0.10 7.10
N ASP A 135 14.82 0.83 7.05
CA ASP A 135 13.51 0.20 6.84
C ASP A 135 13.43 -0.27 5.38
N VAL A 136 12.94 -1.49 5.18
CA VAL A 136 12.89 -2.12 3.87
C VAL A 136 11.55 -1.84 3.20
N VAL A 137 11.57 -1.29 1.99
CA VAL A 137 10.36 -0.91 1.26
C VAL A 137 10.08 -1.87 0.12
N LEU A 138 8.83 -2.31 0.03
CA LEU A 138 8.28 -3.13 -1.05
C LEU A 138 7.17 -2.33 -1.76
N PRO A 139 7.51 -1.55 -2.79
CA PRO A 139 6.54 -0.74 -3.53
C PRO A 139 5.67 -1.60 -4.46
N GLN A 140 4.64 -0.97 -5.03
CA GLN A 140 3.81 -1.58 -6.06
C GLN A 140 4.18 -1.08 -7.45
N TYR A 141 4.02 0.21 -7.74
CA TYR A 141 4.40 0.87 -9.01
C TYR A 141 4.06 2.37 -9.05
N ARG A 142 3.38 2.92 -8.05
CA ARG A 142 2.98 4.35 -8.00
C ARG A 142 3.70 5.10 -6.89
N GLU A 143 4.85 4.59 -6.47
CA GLU A 143 5.62 5.14 -5.35
C GLU A 143 7.01 5.69 -5.76
N PRO A 144 7.18 6.41 -6.89
CA PRO A 144 8.50 6.94 -7.27
C PRO A 144 9.05 7.90 -6.19
N GLY A 145 8.17 8.60 -5.46
CA GLY A 145 8.58 9.51 -4.40
C GLY A 145 9.33 8.87 -3.25
N ILE A 146 9.17 7.56 -3.01
CA ILE A 146 9.96 6.86 -1.98
C ILE A 146 11.43 6.79 -2.40
N LEU A 147 11.66 6.39 -3.64
CA LEU A 147 13.00 6.28 -4.20
C LEU A 147 13.65 7.66 -4.30
N LEU A 148 12.92 8.65 -4.81
CA LEU A 148 13.39 10.04 -4.87
C LEU A 148 13.78 10.56 -3.48
N TRP A 149 12.91 10.38 -2.48
CA TRP A 149 13.18 10.79 -1.10
C TRP A 149 14.47 10.18 -0.54
N ARG A 150 14.72 8.90 -0.86
CA ARG A 150 15.90 8.14 -0.42
C ARG A 150 17.16 8.41 -1.26
N GLY A 151 17.08 9.24 -2.30
CA GLY A 151 18.24 9.67 -3.09
C GLY A 151 18.42 8.94 -4.42
N PHE A 152 17.36 8.32 -4.96
CA PHE A 152 17.32 7.90 -6.36
C PHE A 152 17.19 9.14 -7.24
N THR A 153 18.12 9.33 -8.17
CA THR A 153 18.20 10.56 -8.95
C THR A 153 17.21 10.53 -10.13
N VAL A 154 16.88 11.70 -10.66
CA VAL A 154 16.12 11.81 -11.92
C VAL A 154 16.82 11.07 -13.07
N GLN A 155 18.16 11.07 -13.08
CA GLN A 155 18.94 10.31 -14.04
C GLN A 155 18.75 8.79 -13.87
N ASP A 156 18.69 8.27 -12.64
CA ASP A 156 18.42 6.86 -12.39
C ASP A 156 17.03 6.45 -12.89
N PHE A 157 16.00 7.28 -12.66
CA PHE A 157 14.66 7.07 -13.22
C PHE A 157 14.69 7.04 -14.75
N ALA A 158 15.37 8.01 -15.37
CA ALA A 158 15.53 8.07 -16.82
C ALA A 158 16.22 6.81 -17.35
N ASN A 159 17.31 6.37 -16.73
CA ASN A 159 18.05 5.19 -17.16
C ASN A 159 17.18 3.93 -17.17
N GLN A 160 16.38 3.73 -16.12
CA GLN A 160 15.45 2.60 -16.04
C GLN A 160 14.35 2.67 -17.11
N CYS A 161 13.71 3.83 -17.28
CA CYS A 161 12.65 3.98 -18.29
C CYS A 161 13.15 3.80 -19.73
N PHE A 162 14.39 4.19 -20.01
CA PHE A 162 15.02 3.98 -21.31
C PHE A 162 15.66 2.58 -21.43
N GLY A 163 15.78 1.81 -20.34
CA GLY A 163 16.44 0.50 -20.35
C GLY A 163 17.86 0.57 -20.92
N ASN A 164 18.62 1.60 -20.55
CA ASN A 164 19.98 1.80 -21.04
C ASN A 164 21.01 1.08 -20.14
N LYS A 165 22.29 1.07 -20.53
CA LYS A 165 23.34 0.35 -19.80
C LYS A 165 23.63 0.87 -18.38
N ALA A 166 23.14 2.06 -18.02
CA ALA A 166 23.25 2.58 -16.65
C ALA A 166 22.02 2.23 -15.79
N ASP A 167 21.03 1.53 -16.34
CA ASP A 167 19.98 0.92 -15.55
C ASP A 167 20.54 -0.23 -14.70
N TYR A 168 20.40 -0.14 -13.38
CA TYR A 168 20.75 -1.23 -12.47
C TYR A 168 19.96 -2.52 -12.76
N GLY A 169 18.77 -2.40 -13.35
CA GLY A 169 17.92 -3.50 -13.80
C GLY A 169 18.30 -4.08 -15.17
N LYS A 170 19.39 -3.59 -15.78
CA LYS A 170 19.95 -4.10 -17.04
C LYS A 170 18.94 -4.06 -18.21
N GLY A 171 17.99 -3.11 -18.19
CA GLY A 171 16.97 -2.95 -19.22
C GLY A 171 16.00 -4.13 -19.35
N ARG A 172 15.92 -5.02 -18.35
CA ARG A 172 15.13 -6.27 -18.44
C ARG A 172 13.66 -6.09 -18.08
N GLN A 173 13.35 -5.10 -17.25
CA GLN A 173 12.00 -4.86 -16.76
C GLN A 173 11.34 -3.73 -17.55
N MET A 174 10.00 -3.74 -17.53
CA MET A 174 9.19 -2.65 -18.08
C MET A 174 9.56 -1.31 -17.40
N PRO A 175 9.47 -0.15 -18.11
CA PRO A 175 9.59 1.15 -17.47
C PRO A 175 8.71 1.27 -16.22
N VAL A 176 9.15 2.05 -15.23
CA VAL A 176 8.51 2.24 -13.92
C VAL A 176 8.70 1.05 -12.95
N HIS A 177 9.37 -0.02 -13.36
CA HIS A 177 9.75 -1.10 -12.46
C HIS A 177 11.07 -0.81 -11.73
N TYR A 178 11.07 0.27 -10.97
CA TYR A 178 12.25 0.74 -10.25
C TYR A 178 12.60 -0.18 -9.07
N GLY A 179 13.86 -0.12 -8.64
CA GLY A 179 14.37 -0.84 -7.48
C GLY A 179 15.77 -0.35 -7.11
N SER A 180 16.14 -0.45 -5.84
CA SER A 180 17.50 -0.12 -5.40
C SER A 180 17.86 -0.82 -4.09
N LYS A 181 18.80 -1.77 -4.19
CA LYS A 181 19.42 -2.41 -3.03
C LYS A 181 20.08 -1.39 -2.09
N LYS A 182 20.75 -0.38 -2.65
CA LYS A 182 21.41 0.69 -1.89
C LYS A 182 20.43 1.48 -1.01
N LEU A 183 19.19 1.65 -1.50
CA LEU A 183 18.16 2.44 -0.84
C LEU A 183 17.16 1.57 -0.06
N ASN A 184 17.45 0.28 0.16
CA ASN A 184 16.55 -0.68 0.79
C ASN A 184 15.14 -0.66 0.19
N CYS A 185 15.05 -0.56 -1.13
CA CYS A 185 13.80 -0.57 -1.87
C CYS A 185 13.82 -1.74 -2.86
N LEU A 186 12.95 -2.73 -2.66
CA LEU A 186 12.87 -3.90 -3.52
C LEU A 186 12.39 -3.51 -4.91
N THR A 187 12.89 -4.22 -5.91
CA THR A 187 12.50 -4.03 -7.30
C THR A 187 11.03 -4.39 -7.49
N ILE A 188 10.31 -3.47 -8.15
CA ILE A 188 8.92 -3.65 -8.53
C ILE A 188 8.73 -4.84 -9.47
N SER A 189 7.64 -5.57 -9.29
CA SER A 189 7.13 -6.57 -10.22
C SER A 189 5.66 -6.28 -10.59
N SER A 190 5.28 -6.59 -11.83
CA SER A 190 3.90 -6.35 -12.30
C SER A 190 2.81 -7.15 -11.57
N PRO A 191 3.01 -8.42 -11.15
CA PRO A 191 1.97 -9.19 -10.47
C PRO A 191 1.52 -8.54 -9.15
N LEU A 192 0.25 -8.19 -9.06
CA LEU A 192 -0.32 -7.47 -7.92
C LEU A 192 -0.33 -8.38 -6.68
N GLY A 193 -0.07 -7.79 -5.51
CA GLY A 193 -0.23 -8.44 -4.21
C GLY A 193 0.97 -9.29 -3.79
N THR A 194 1.77 -9.79 -4.73
CA THR A 194 2.92 -10.68 -4.48
C THR A 194 3.96 -10.12 -3.51
N GLN A 195 4.16 -8.80 -3.51
CA GLN A 195 5.08 -8.12 -2.60
C GLN A 195 4.57 -8.09 -1.14
N LEU A 196 3.27 -8.27 -0.90
CA LEU A 196 2.68 -8.21 0.44
C LEU A 196 3.19 -9.34 1.35
N PRO A 197 3.07 -10.64 1.01
CA PRO A 197 3.60 -11.71 1.86
C PRO A 197 5.14 -11.69 1.89
N GLN A 198 5.80 -11.22 0.82
CA GLN A 198 7.26 -11.02 0.81
C GLN A 198 7.68 -9.99 1.87
N ALA A 199 6.93 -8.88 2.02
CA ALA A 199 7.19 -7.87 3.04
C ALA A 199 7.07 -8.45 4.46
N VAL A 200 6.11 -9.37 4.67
CA VAL A 200 5.97 -10.09 5.94
C VAL A 200 7.19 -10.94 6.23
N GLY A 201 7.69 -11.69 5.23
CA GLY A 201 8.92 -12.48 5.36
C GLY A 201 10.13 -11.62 5.70
N VAL A 202 10.30 -10.48 5.03
CA VAL A 202 11.35 -9.50 5.33
C VAL A 202 11.22 -8.97 6.76
N ALA A 203 10.04 -8.53 7.17
CA ALA A 203 9.79 -8.03 8.53
C ALA A 203 10.06 -9.10 9.59
N TYR A 204 9.65 -10.33 9.35
CA TYR A 204 9.91 -11.45 10.25
C TYR A 204 11.42 -11.73 10.39
N SER A 205 12.18 -11.64 9.30
CA SER A 205 13.65 -11.72 9.33
C SER A 205 14.25 -10.60 10.18
N LEU A 206 13.81 -9.35 10.00
CA LEU A 206 14.26 -8.20 10.80
C LEU A 206 13.97 -8.38 12.30
N LYS A 207 12.81 -8.94 12.63
CA LYS A 207 12.43 -9.33 14.00
C LYS A 207 13.36 -10.38 14.58
N MET A 208 13.61 -11.48 13.85
CA MET A 208 14.50 -12.55 14.29
C MET A 208 15.93 -12.04 14.53
N GLU A 209 16.39 -11.12 13.69
CA GLU A 209 17.70 -10.46 13.82
C GLU A 209 17.72 -9.30 14.84
N LYS A 210 16.58 -8.99 15.48
CA LYS A 210 16.42 -7.89 16.46
C LYS A 210 16.87 -6.53 15.92
N LYS A 211 16.58 -6.23 14.66
CA LYS A 211 16.91 -4.95 14.03
C LYS A 211 15.93 -3.85 14.47
N ASP A 212 16.41 -2.62 14.64
CA ASP A 212 15.56 -1.40 14.74
C ASP A 212 15.07 -0.98 13.34
N ALA A 213 14.33 -1.88 12.69
CA ALA A 213 13.82 -1.71 11.34
C ALA A 213 12.50 -2.46 11.16
N CYS A 214 11.65 -1.95 10.28
CA CYS A 214 10.43 -2.63 9.82
C CYS A 214 10.46 -2.85 8.31
N ALA A 215 9.57 -3.70 7.81
CA ALA A 215 9.23 -3.70 6.39
C ALA A 215 8.01 -2.80 6.16
N VAL A 216 7.96 -2.12 5.01
CA VAL A 216 6.82 -1.29 4.61
C VAL A 216 6.42 -1.69 3.21
N THR A 217 5.15 -1.97 3.01
CA THR A 217 4.64 -2.40 1.70
C THR A 217 3.46 -1.56 1.26
N TYR A 218 3.43 -1.23 -0.03
CA TYR A 218 2.41 -0.38 -0.64
C TYR A 218 1.55 -1.20 -1.60
N PHE A 219 0.26 -0.88 -1.67
CA PHE A 219 -0.69 -1.53 -2.57
C PHE A 219 -1.93 -0.67 -2.79
N GLY A 220 -2.57 -0.80 -3.94
CA GLY A 220 -3.86 -0.16 -4.21
C GLY A 220 -5.04 -0.87 -3.56
N ASP A 221 -6.18 -0.18 -3.47
CA ASP A 221 -7.45 -0.77 -3.02
C ASP A 221 -7.89 -1.95 -3.90
N GLY A 222 -7.60 -1.89 -5.20
CA GLY A 222 -7.76 -3.01 -6.13
C GLY A 222 -7.00 -4.26 -5.71
N THR A 223 -5.72 -4.09 -5.38
CA THR A 223 -4.81 -5.17 -4.97
C THR A 223 -5.21 -5.82 -3.64
N SER A 224 -5.98 -5.13 -2.81
CA SER A 224 -6.51 -5.72 -1.57
C SER A 224 -7.51 -6.87 -1.79
N SER A 225 -7.90 -7.13 -3.05
CA SER A 225 -8.76 -8.25 -3.43
C SER A 225 -7.96 -9.47 -3.93
N GLU A 226 -6.63 -9.37 -4.06
CA GLU A 226 -5.78 -10.52 -4.37
C GLU A 226 -5.68 -11.47 -3.17
N GLY A 227 -5.51 -12.76 -3.42
CA GLY A 227 -5.34 -13.78 -2.37
C GLY A 227 -4.11 -13.51 -1.48
N ASP A 228 -3.05 -12.94 -2.07
CA ASP A 228 -1.82 -12.59 -1.35
C ASP A 228 -2.04 -11.51 -0.27
N PHE A 229 -3.04 -10.65 -0.42
CA PHE A 229 -3.40 -9.69 0.64
C PHE A 229 -3.93 -10.41 1.88
N HIS A 230 -4.79 -11.41 1.70
CA HIS A 230 -5.29 -12.25 2.81
C HIS A 230 -4.14 -13.01 3.47
N ALA A 231 -3.29 -13.65 2.67
CA ALA A 231 -2.14 -14.40 3.18
C ALA A 231 -1.20 -13.50 4.00
N ALA A 232 -0.87 -12.31 3.48
CA ALA A 232 0.02 -11.37 4.14
C ALA A 232 -0.52 -10.88 5.48
N LEU A 233 -1.78 -10.43 5.55
CA LEU A 233 -2.34 -9.94 6.80
C LEU A 233 -2.38 -11.05 7.87
N ASN A 234 -2.85 -12.24 7.50
CA ASN A 234 -2.91 -13.35 8.46
C ASN A 234 -1.52 -13.76 8.96
N PHE A 235 -0.55 -13.95 8.06
CA PHE A 235 0.81 -14.31 8.46
C PHE A 235 1.45 -13.23 9.32
N ALA A 236 1.27 -11.95 8.98
CA ALA A 236 1.86 -10.86 9.75
C ALA A 236 1.30 -10.78 11.17
N ALA A 237 0.00 -11.02 11.34
CA ALA A 237 -0.64 -11.06 12.65
C ALA A 237 -0.15 -12.23 13.50
N VAL A 238 -0.18 -13.46 12.95
CA VAL A 238 0.22 -14.67 13.67
C VAL A 238 1.71 -14.70 14.00
N THR A 239 2.56 -14.17 13.13
CA THR A 239 4.01 -14.10 13.33
C THR A 239 4.46 -12.86 14.09
N GLU A 240 3.51 -11.94 14.38
CA GLU A 240 3.81 -10.67 15.06
C GLU A 240 4.95 -9.94 14.33
N ALA A 241 4.84 -9.84 12.99
CA ALA A 241 5.89 -9.27 12.16
C ALA A 241 5.83 -7.73 12.19
N PRO A 242 6.96 -7.01 12.34
CA PRO A 242 7.01 -5.55 12.30
C PRO A 242 6.87 -5.04 10.86
N VAL A 243 5.66 -5.12 10.30
CA VAL A 243 5.34 -4.71 8.94
C VAL A 243 4.26 -3.63 8.90
N ILE A 244 4.44 -2.62 8.07
CA ILE A 244 3.43 -1.59 7.82
C ILE A 244 2.83 -1.80 6.43
N PHE A 245 1.53 -2.06 6.39
CA PHE A 245 0.74 -2.16 5.18
C PHE A 245 0.13 -0.79 4.85
N ILE A 246 0.55 -0.17 3.75
CA ILE A 246 0.02 1.13 3.30
C ILE A 246 -0.85 0.91 2.06
N CYS A 247 -2.16 0.91 2.27
CA CYS A 247 -3.15 0.84 1.20
C CYS A 247 -3.42 2.24 0.62
N ARG A 248 -3.13 2.44 -0.65
CA ARG A 248 -3.55 3.62 -1.42
C ARG A 248 -4.93 3.37 -1.99
N ASN A 249 -5.97 3.83 -1.27
CA ASN A 249 -7.33 3.76 -1.76
C ASN A 249 -7.65 5.04 -2.53
N ASN A 250 -7.49 4.96 -3.86
CA ASN A 250 -7.68 6.09 -4.76
C ASN A 250 -9.02 6.05 -5.52
N GLY A 251 -9.90 5.12 -5.13
CA GLY A 251 -11.23 4.93 -5.69
C GLY A 251 -11.32 4.00 -6.91
N TRP A 252 -10.19 3.58 -7.50
CA TRP A 252 -10.17 2.99 -8.84
C TRP A 252 -9.06 1.97 -9.09
N ALA A 253 -9.45 0.75 -9.50
CA ALA A 253 -8.57 -0.27 -10.07
C ALA A 253 -8.73 -0.32 -11.60
N ILE A 254 -7.83 0.34 -12.35
CA ILE A 254 -7.99 0.60 -13.79
C ILE A 254 -9.34 1.31 -14.04
N SER A 255 -10.36 0.59 -14.50
CA SER A 255 -11.73 1.07 -14.75
C SER A 255 -12.75 0.65 -13.71
N THR A 256 -12.37 -0.20 -12.75
CA THR A 256 -13.27 -0.72 -11.72
C THR A 256 -13.33 0.23 -10.52
N PRO A 257 -14.50 0.84 -10.22
CA PRO A 257 -14.66 1.68 -9.04
C PRO A 257 -14.70 0.85 -7.74
N SER A 258 -14.35 1.45 -6.61
CA SER A 258 -14.26 0.71 -5.33
C SER A 258 -15.59 0.08 -4.87
N ASN A 259 -16.75 0.58 -5.31
CA ASN A 259 -18.06 -0.02 -4.99
C ASN A 259 -18.33 -1.35 -5.74
N GLU A 260 -17.58 -1.62 -6.81
CA GLU A 260 -17.50 -2.92 -7.48
C GLU A 260 -16.33 -3.76 -6.95
N GLN A 261 -15.35 -3.14 -6.27
CA GLN A 261 -14.19 -3.82 -5.71
C GLN A 261 -14.48 -4.51 -4.36
N PHE A 262 -15.17 -3.85 -3.44
CA PHE A 262 -15.53 -4.40 -2.13
C PHE A 262 -16.77 -3.71 -1.54
N ARG A 263 -17.38 -4.36 -0.54
CA ARG A 263 -18.56 -3.84 0.19
C ARG A 263 -18.27 -3.39 1.62
N SER A 264 -17.05 -3.61 2.10
CA SER A 264 -16.60 -3.16 3.42
C SER A 264 -16.48 -1.63 3.49
N ASP A 265 -16.43 -1.08 4.70
CA ASP A 265 -16.05 0.32 4.91
C ASP A 265 -14.54 0.49 4.65
N GLY A 266 -14.17 0.46 3.37
CA GLY A 266 -12.78 0.52 2.93
C GLY A 266 -11.98 -0.70 3.35
N ILE A 267 -10.66 -0.53 3.32
CA ILE A 267 -9.66 -1.52 3.68
C ILE A 267 -9.33 -1.46 5.17
N VAL A 268 -9.48 -0.30 5.82
CA VAL A 268 -9.15 -0.10 7.24
C VAL A 268 -9.86 -1.10 8.17
N VAL A 269 -11.12 -1.45 7.88
CA VAL A 269 -11.87 -2.41 8.71
C VAL A 269 -11.40 -3.85 8.53
N LYS A 270 -10.73 -4.17 7.41
CA LYS A 270 -10.22 -5.53 7.18
C LYS A 270 -9.15 -5.89 8.20
N GLY A 271 -8.32 -4.94 8.63
CA GLY A 271 -7.29 -5.21 9.63
C GLY A 271 -7.84 -5.71 10.98
N GLN A 272 -9.01 -5.22 11.41
CA GLN A 272 -9.68 -5.72 12.63
C GLN A 272 -9.98 -7.22 12.54
N GLY A 273 -10.37 -7.70 11.36
CA GLY A 273 -10.64 -9.12 11.11
C GLY A 273 -9.42 -10.03 11.27
N TYR A 274 -8.21 -9.48 11.18
CA TYR A 274 -6.94 -10.21 11.39
C TYR A 274 -6.27 -9.86 12.73
N GLY A 275 -6.90 -9.05 13.58
CA GLY A 275 -6.27 -8.57 14.82
C GLY A 275 -5.18 -7.51 14.61
N ILE A 276 -5.23 -6.78 13.49
CA ILE A 276 -4.24 -5.77 13.10
C ILE A 276 -4.75 -4.37 13.42
N ARG A 277 -3.94 -3.58 14.14
CA ARG A 277 -4.24 -2.16 14.39
C ARG A 277 -4.27 -1.41 13.07
N SER A 278 -5.34 -0.66 12.88
CA SER A 278 -5.63 -0.02 11.60
C SER A 278 -6.05 1.43 11.77
N ILE A 279 -5.63 2.29 10.83
CA ILE A 279 -6.02 3.70 10.76
C ILE A 279 -6.35 4.09 9.32
N ARG A 280 -7.30 5.01 9.16
CA ARG A 280 -7.60 5.66 7.88
C ARG A 280 -7.08 7.09 7.91
N VAL A 281 -6.41 7.53 6.84
CA VAL A 281 -5.71 8.82 6.77
C VAL A 281 -6.07 9.57 5.48
N ASP A 282 -6.18 10.89 5.55
CA ASP A 282 -6.37 11.75 4.37
C ASP A 282 -5.08 11.78 3.55
N GLY A 283 -5.10 11.17 2.37
CA GLY A 283 -3.97 11.08 1.44
C GLY A 283 -3.59 12.41 0.78
N ASN A 284 -4.42 13.44 0.94
CA ASN A 284 -4.10 14.80 0.49
C ASN A 284 -3.47 15.66 1.59
N ASP A 285 -3.28 15.10 2.79
CA ASP A 285 -2.65 15.76 3.93
C ASP A 285 -1.30 15.12 4.25
N ALA A 286 -0.24 15.67 3.67
CA ALA A 286 1.12 15.17 3.86
C ALA A 286 1.57 15.16 5.33
N VAL A 287 1.05 16.06 6.18
CA VAL A 287 1.37 16.10 7.61
C VAL A 287 0.71 14.91 8.32
N ALA A 288 -0.57 14.63 8.01
CA ALA A 288 -1.27 13.49 8.57
C ALA A 288 -0.65 12.14 8.15
N ILE A 289 -0.23 12.01 6.89
CA ILE A 289 0.47 10.82 6.39
C ILE A 289 1.80 10.63 7.10
N TYR A 290 2.62 11.68 7.19
CA TYR A 290 3.89 11.65 7.90
C TYR A 290 3.71 11.17 9.35
N GLU A 291 2.75 11.77 10.06
CA GLU A 291 2.51 11.44 11.47
C GLU A 291 2.01 10.01 11.66
N ALA A 292 1.04 9.58 10.85
CA ALA A 292 0.50 8.23 10.93
C ALA A 292 1.58 7.16 10.64
N VAL A 293 2.45 7.39 9.65
CA VAL A 293 3.53 6.45 9.32
C VAL A 293 4.64 6.47 10.37
N ARG A 294 4.97 7.64 10.92
CA ARG A 294 5.96 7.80 12.01
C ARG A 294 5.54 7.00 13.26
N GLU A 295 4.29 7.15 13.66
CA GLU A 295 3.72 6.42 14.80
C GLU A 295 3.54 4.92 14.48
N ALA A 296 3.09 4.57 13.27
CA ALA A 296 3.00 3.17 12.85
C ALA A 296 4.36 2.48 12.87
N ARG A 297 5.43 3.14 12.43
CA ARG A 297 6.81 2.63 12.51
C ARG A 297 7.24 2.40 13.95
N SER A 298 6.99 3.37 14.82
CA SER A 298 7.29 3.28 16.25
C SER A 298 6.57 2.08 16.88
N MET A 299 5.27 1.93 16.64
CA MET A 299 4.46 0.81 17.16
C MET A 299 4.92 -0.53 16.58
N ALA A 300 5.09 -0.63 15.26
CA ALA A 300 5.44 -1.89 14.61
C ALA A 300 6.73 -2.50 15.17
N ILE A 301 7.74 -1.66 15.43
CA ILE A 301 9.03 -2.10 15.99
C ILE A 301 8.94 -2.36 17.50
N LYS A 302 8.35 -1.44 18.28
CA LYS A 302 8.31 -1.57 19.75
C LYS A 302 7.42 -2.70 20.22
N GLU A 303 6.29 -2.88 19.56
CA GLU A 303 5.26 -3.84 19.93
C GLU A 303 5.34 -5.12 19.09
N GLN A 304 6.26 -5.18 18.12
CA GLN A 304 6.45 -6.32 17.21
C GLN A 304 5.12 -6.74 16.60
N MET A 305 4.48 -5.81 15.88
CA MET A 305 3.15 -6.05 15.36
C MET A 305 2.95 -5.42 13.98
N PRO A 306 2.07 -6.00 13.16
CA PRO A 306 1.68 -5.37 11.92
C PRO A 306 0.78 -4.15 12.16
N ILE A 307 0.85 -3.18 11.27
CA ILE A 307 -0.03 -2.02 11.22
C ILE A 307 -0.62 -1.89 9.81
N LEU A 308 -1.91 -1.56 9.70
CA LEU A 308 -2.58 -1.26 8.43
C LEU A 308 -2.98 0.21 8.36
N ILE A 309 -2.52 0.91 7.33
CA ILE A 309 -2.87 2.29 7.05
C ILE A 309 -3.64 2.33 5.73
N GLU A 310 -4.92 2.72 5.78
CA GLU A 310 -5.68 3.08 4.58
C GLU A 310 -5.54 4.57 4.31
N VAL A 311 -4.85 4.93 3.25
CA VAL A 311 -4.68 6.31 2.81
C VAL A 311 -5.69 6.58 1.71
N LEU A 312 -6.67 7.47 1.98
CA LEU A 312 -7.70 7.85 1.02
C LEU A 312 -7.18 8.97 0.12
N SER A 313 -7.14 8.73 -1.19
CA SER A 313 -6.81 9.76 -2.17
C SER A 313 -7.67 9.62 -3.42
N TYR A 314 -7.23 10.21 -4.53
CA TYR A 314 -7.87 10.14 -5.82
C TYR A 314 -6.85 10.04 -6.95
N ARG A 315 -7.06 9.08 -7.86
CA ARG A 315 -6.18 8.90 -9.03
C ARG A 315 -6.51 9.94 -10.10
N ALA A 316 -5.88 11.10 -10.03
CA ALA A 316 -6.18 12.22 -10.91
C ALA A 316 -5.72 12.00 -12.37
N GLY A 317 -4.64 11.25 -12.57
CA GLY A 317 -4.17 10.81 -13.88
C GLY A 317 -4.93 9.59 -14.42
N HIS A 318 -4.61 9.19 -15.66
CA HIS A 318 -5.02 7.88 -16.18
C HIS A 318 -4.41 6.75 -15.34
N HIS A 319 -4.90 5.51 -15.52
CA HIS A 319 -4.27 4.36 -14.87
C HIS A 319 -2.80 4.25 -15.28
N SER A 320 -2.54 4.32 -16.58
CA SER A 320 -1.23 4.27 -17.25
C SER A 320 -1.29 4.95 -18.62
N THR A 321 -0.17 4.99 -19.34
CA THR A 321 -0.14 5.41 -20.75
C THR A 321 -0.93 4.51 -21.71
N SER A 322 -1.36 3.34 -21.24
CA SER A 322 -2.19 2.39 -22.02
C SER A 322 -3.69 2.52 -21.70
N ASP A 323 -4.07 3.47 -20.85
CA ASP A 323 -5.43 3.68 -20.39
C ASP A 323 -5.97 5.04 -20.87
N ASP A 324 -7.29 5.10 -21.07
CA ASP A 324 -8.03 6.32 -21.31
C ASP A 324 -9.22 6.36 -20.35
N SER A 325 -9.02 7.13 -19.28
CA SER A 325 -9.98 7.18 -18.19
C SER A 325 -11.23 7.98 -18.47
N SER A 326 -11.25 8.78 -19.55
CA SER A 326 -12.45 9.54 -19.94
C SER A 326 -13.62 8.62 -20.32
N LYS A 327 -13.33 7.34 -20.62
CA LYS A 327 -14.33 6.33 -21.00
C LYS A 327 -15.17 5.79 -19.84
N TYR A 328 -14.70 5.96 -18.60
CA TYR A 328 -15.36 5.35 -17.44
C TYR A 328 -15.38 6.24 -16.19
N ARG A 329 -14.79 7.44 -16.24
CA ARG A 329 -14.86 8.43 -15.15
C ARG A 329 -15.38 9.78 -15.65
N PRO A 330 -16.30 10.42 -14.93
CA PRO A 330 -16.72 11.78 -15.22
C PRO A 330 -15.56 12.78 -15.15
N SER A 331 -15.49 13.71 -16.10
CA SER A 331 -14.41 14.70 -16.17
C SER A 331 -14.46 15.73 -15.05
N ASP A 332 -15.66 16.09 -14.60
CA ASP A 332 -15.93 17.00 -13.49
C ASP A 332 -15.46 16.42 -12.14
N GLU A 333 -15.63 15.10 -11.94
CA GLU A 333 -15.06 14.38 -10.79
C GLU A 333 -13.54 14.54 -10.77
N ILE A 334 -12.86 14.26 -11.88
CA ILE A 334 -11.41 14.37 -12.00
C ILE A 334 -10.95 15.81 -11.76
N GLU A 335 -11.63 16.78 -12.36
CA GLU A 335 -11.30 18.21 -12.22
C GLU A 335 -11.44 18.70 -10.77
N TYR A 336 -12.52 18.29 -10.08
CA TYR A 336 -12.70 18.60 -8.67
C TYR A 336 -11.51 18.14 -7.82
N TRP A 337 -11.07 16.90 -8.00
CA TRP A 337 -9.92 16.39 -7.26
C TRP A 337 -8.61 17.09 -7.61
N LYS A 338 -8.39 17.39 -8.91
CA LYS A 338 -7.20 18.11 -9.38
C LYS A 338 -7.12 19.54 -8.85
N MET A 339 -8.25 20.23 -8.71
CA MET A 339 -8.28 21.67 -8.40
C MET A 339 -8.53 21.97 -6.93
N ALA A 340 -9.47 21.25 -6.32
CA ALA A 340 -9.95 21.51 -4.95
C ALA A 340 -9.30 20.60 -3.89
N ARG A 341 -8.76 19.44 -4.27
CA ARG A 341 -8.23 18.44 -3.34
C ARG A 341 -6.79 18.03 -3.65
N ASN A 342 -6.00 18.91 -4.28
CA ASN A 342 -4.63 18.61 -4.66
C ASN A 342 -3.68 18.56 -3.44
N PRO A 343 -2.95 17.45 -3.21
CA PRO A 343 -2.04 17.29 -2.07
C PRO A 343 -0.92 18.33 -2.06
N VAL A 344 -0.30 18.56 -3.23
CA VAL A 344 0.85 19.46 -3.39
C VAL A 344 0.44 20.90 -3.12
N LYS A 345 -0.72 21.33 -3.64
CA LYS A 345 -1.27 22.66 -3.37
C LYS A 345 -1.61 22.87 -1.89
N ARG A 346 -2.26 21.89 -1.25
CA ARG A 346 -2.60 21.99 0.18
C ARG A 346 -1.33 22.12 1.03
N PHE A 347 -0.30 21.33 0.72
CA PHE A 347 0.96 21.38 1.44
C PHE A 347 1.74 22.68 1.17
N ARG A 348 1.73 23.19 -0.07
CA ARG A 348 2.30 24.50 -0.44
C ARG A 348 1.71 25.61 0.42
N ASN A 349 0.38 25.67 0.51
CA ASN A 349 -0.30 26.68 1.32
C ASN A 349 0.14 26.62 2.79
N TRP A 350 0.27 25.41 3.34
CA TRP A 350 0.73 25.24 4.72
C TRP A 350 2.16 25.74 4.91
N ILE A 351 3.13 25.36 4.07
CA ILE A 351 4.53 25.80 4.23
C ILE A 351 4.70 27.31 3.95
N THR A 352 3.94 27.88 3.02
CA THR A 352 3.91 29.33 2.78
C THR A 352 3.29 30.07 3.96
N GLY A 353 2.20 29.55 4.54
CA GLY A 353 1.56 30.11 5.73
C GLY A 353 2.47 30.12 6.97
N ASN A 354 3.45 29.22 7.02
CA ASN A 354 4.50 29.19 8.05
C ASN A 354 5.74 30.04 7.70
N GLY A 355 5.77 30.68 6.53
CA GLY A 355 6.89 31.52 6.09
C GLY A 355 8.13 30.75 5.62
N TRP A 356 7.99 29.46 5.27
CA TRP A 356 9.10 28.62 4.81
C TRP A 356 9.23 28.55 3.28
N TRP A 357 8.24 29.08 2.56
CA TRP A 357 8.18 29.03 1.11
C TRP A 357 7.59 30.32 0.53
N SER A 358 7.98 30.65 -0.70
CA SER A 358 7.59 31.87 -1.42
C SER A 358 7.34 31.60 -2.90
N ASP A 359 6.70 32.54 -3.58
CA ASP A 359 6.44 32.45 -5.02
C ASP A 359 7.74 32.52 -5.86
N ASP A 360 8.76 33.26 -5.41
CA ASP A 360 10.05 33.31 -6.09
C ASP A 360 10.77 31.95 -6.03
N GLN A 361 10.76 31.31 -4.86
CA GLN A 361 11.31 29.96 -4.68
C GLN A 361 10.54 28.91 -5.50
N GLU A 362 9.22 29.08 -5.66
CA GLU A 362 8.39 28.22 -6.51
C GLU A 362 8.84 28.29 -7.98
N ALA A 363 8.97 29.50 -8.53
CA ALA A 363 9.34 29.71 -9.92
C ALA A 363 10.75 29.18 -10.20
N GLU A 364 11.69 29.41 -9.29
CA GLU A 364 13.05 28.88 -9.37
C GLU A 364 13.05 27.34 -9.34
N LEU A 365 12.33 26.73 -8.40
CA LEU A 365 12.24 25.28 -8.26
C LEU A 365 11.71 24.62 -9.53
N GLN A 366 10.58 25.09 -10.07
CA GLN A 366 9.97 24.50 -11.26
C GLN A 366 10.88 24.61 -12.49
N SER A 367 11.55 25.75 -12.65
CA SER A 367 12.50 25.97 -13.75
C SER A 367 13.68 24.99 -13.66
N ASN A 368 14.29 24.87 -12.48
CA ASN A 368 15.46 24.01 -12.26
C ASN A 368 15.12 22.53 -12.46
N ILE A 369 14.02 22.06 -11.88
CA ILE A 369 13.54 20.67 -12.03
C ILE A 369 13.28 20.34 -13.50
N LYS A 370 12.63 21.24 -14.23
CA LYS A 370 12.34 21.02 -15.65
C LYS A 370 13.63 20.88 -16.48
N ILE A 371 14.63 21.73 -16.21
CA ILE A 371 15.94 21.64 -16.86
C ILE A 371 16.60 20.30 -16.52
N GLU A 372 16.63 19.93 -15.24
CA GLU A 372 17.23 18.67 -14.77
C GLU A 372 16.59 17.45 -15.44
N ILE A 373 15.26 17.35 -15.48
CA ILE A 373 14.54 16.23 -16.10
C ILE A 373 14.80 16.15 -17.60
N LEU A 374 14.76 17.29 -18.31
CA LEU A 374 15.04 17.31 -19.75
C LEU A 374 16.47 16.87 -20.05
N GLN A 375 17.44 17.31 -19.24
CA GLN A 375 18.83 16.87 -19.36
C GLN A 375 18.95 15.36 -19.07
N ALA A 376 18.31 14.87 -18.02
CA ALA A 376 18.34 13.45 -17.65
C ALA A 376 17.79 12.55 -18.76
N ILE A 377 16.67 12.94 -19.37
CA ILE A 377 16.09 12.24 -20.52
C ILE A 377 17.05 12.28 -21.72
N GLN A 378 17.65 13.43 -22.05
CA GLN A 378 18.59 13.54 -23.16
C GLN A 378 19.84 12.67 -22.97
N VAL A 379 20.36 12.60 -21.74
CA VAL A 379 21.49 11.74 -21.40
C VAL A 379 21.08 10.27 -21.51
N ALA A 380 19.93 9.90 -20.94
CA ALA A 380 19.46 8.52 -20.92
C ALA A 380 19.14 7.98 -22.33
N GLU A 381 18.58 8.82 -23.20
CA GLU A 381 18.22 8.46 -24.58
C GLU A 381 19.45 8.24 -25.47
N LYS A 382 20.51 9.04 -25.28
CA LYS A 382 21.77 8.90 -26.03
C LYS A 382 22.62 7.75 -25.52
N MET A 383 22.32 7.21 -24.35
CA MET A 383 23.08 6.12 -23.77
C MET A 383 22.75 4.80 -24.46
N GLN A 384 23.78 4.02 -24.75
CA GLN A 384 23.65 2.69 -25.35
C GLN A 384 22.79 1.77 -24.47
N LYS A 385 22.10 0.83 -25.13
CA LYS A 385 21.44 -0.27 -24.41
C LYS A 385 22.49 -1.23 -23.81
N PRO A 386 22.10 -2.03 -22.81
CA PRO A 386 22.92 -3.14 -22.35
C PRO A 386 23.27 -4.10 -23.49
N PRO A 387 24.41 -4.81 -23.42
CA PRO A 387 24.75 -5.81 -24.41
C PRO A 387 23.77 -6.99 -24.37
N VAL A 388 23.56 -7.65 -25.50
CA VAL A 388 22.60 -8.78 -25.60
C VAL A 388 22.93 -9.91 -24.63
N ALA A 389 24.20 -10.10 -24.28
CA ALA A 389 24.64 -11.11 -23.33
C ALA A 389 24.00 -10.92 -21.94
N GLU A 390 23.64 -9.69 -21.57
CA GLU A 390 22.96 -9.41 -20.31
C GLU A 390 21.55 -10.02 -20.26
N LEU A 391 20.92 -10.38 -21.37
CA LEU A 391 19.67 -11.14 -21.37
C LEU A 391 19.80 -12.50 -20.66
N PHE A 392 20.99 -13.09 -20.66
CA PHE A 392 21.25 -14.44 -20.15
C PHE A 392 21.88 -14.46 -18.75
N THR A 393 22.27 -13.30 -18.21
CA THR A 393 22.87 -13.23 -16.86
C THR A 393 21.80 -13.08 -15.78
N ASP A 394 22.13 -13.44 -14.54
CA ASP A 394 21.27 -13.37 -13.34
C ASP A 394 19.94 -14.17 -13.41
N VAL A 395 19.74 -15.01 -14.43
CA VAL A 395 18.66 -16.03 -14.42
C VAL A 395 18.89 -17.00 -13.26
N TYR A 396 20.15 -17.38 -13.06
CA TYR A 396 20.68 -18.05 -11.89
C TYR A 396 21.94 -17.30 -11.42
N ASP A 397 22.35 -17.50 -10.16
CA ASP A 397 23.62 -16.95 -9.64
C ASP A 397 24.84 -17.46 -10.42
N ILE A 398 24.82 -18.76 -10.75
CA ILE A 398 25.78 -19.39 -11.66
C ILE A 398 25.02 -19.88 -12.88
N ALA A 399 25.37 -19.37 -14.06
CA ALA A 399 24.72 -19.74 -15.31
C ALA A 399 24.94 -21.23 -15.63
N PRO A 400 23.87 -22.01 -15.87
CA PRO A 400 23.99 -23.41 -16.25
C PRO A 400 24.49 -23.54 -17.70
N SER A 401 25.07 -24.69 -18.05
CA SER A 401 25.74 -24.89 -19.35
C SER A 401 24.81 -24.66 -20.56
N ASN A 402 23.55 -25.08 -20.45
CA ASN A 402 22.55 -24.87 -21.50
C ASN A 402 22.23 -23.38 -21.72
N LEU A 403 22.32 -22.54 -20.68
CA LEU A 403 22.12 -21.09 -20.81
C LEU A 403 23.32 -20.41 -21.50
N LEU A 404 24.53 -20.89 -21.22
CA LEU A 404 25.75 -20.44 -21.91
C LEU A 404 25.76 -20.86 -23.39
N GLU A 405 25.24 -22.04 -23.71
CA GLU A 405 25.05 -22.49 -25.10
C GLU A 405 24.03 -21.62 -25.84
N GLN A 406 22.94 -21.23 -25.19
CA GLN A 406 21.93 -20.32 -25.75
C GLN A 406 22.50 -18.92 -26.01
N GLU A 407 23.23 -18.34 -25.05
CA GLU A 407 23.90 -17.04 -25.23
C GLU A 407 24.82 -17.08 -26.47
N ARG A 408 25.66 -18.11 -26.57
CA ARG A 408 26.56 -18.27 -27.70
C ARG A 408 25.80 -18.37 -29.02
N SER A 409 24.72 -19.17 -29.05
CA SER A 409 23.89 -19.31 -30.24
C SER A 409 23.29 -17.98 -30.70
N VAL A 410 22.86 -17.11 -29.78
CA VAL A 410 22.31 -15.78 -30.12
C VAL A 410 23.41 -14.85 -30.62
N ARG A 411 24.59 -14.86 -29.99
CA ARG A 411 25.72 -14.04 -30.42
C ARG A 411 26.26 -14.45 -31.80
N GLU A 412 26.28 -15.76 -32.09
CA GLU A 412 26.60 -16.29 -33.42
C GLU A 412 25.56 -15.86 -34.46
N ALA A 413 24.27 -15.89 -34.13
CA ALA A 413 23.20 -15.43 -35.01
C ALA A 413 23.33 -13.93 -35.32
N LEU A 414 23.59 -13.08 -34.32
CA LEU A 414 23.82 -11.64 -34.50
C LEU A 414 25.02 -11.35 -35.40
N SER A 415 26.09 -12.13 -35.26
CA SER A 415 27.29 -11.99 -36.09
C SER A 415 27.04 -12.43 -37.53
N LYS A 416 26.20 -13.46 -37.74
CA LYS A 416 25.87 -14.00 -39.05
C LYS A 416 24.82 -13.17 -39.81
N TYR A 417 23.88 -12.55 -39.10
CA TYR A 417 22.75 -11.82 -39.67
C TYR A 417 22.64 -10.38 -39.11
N PRO A 418 23.70 -9.55 -39.12
CA PRO A 418 23.71 -8.26 -38.44
C PRO A 418 22.69 -7.24 -38.97
N GLN A 419 22.22 -7.41 -40.20
CA GLN A 419 21.22 -6.54 -40.83
C GLN A 419 19.77 -6.86 -40.40
N GLU A 420 19.54 -8.01 -39.76
CA GLU A 420 18.21 -8.43 -39.27
C GLU A 420 17.92 -7.91 -37.85
N TYR A 421 18.91 -7.28 -37.20
CA TYR A 421 18.82 -6.81 -35.82
C TYR A 421 19.19 -5.33 -35.69
N PRO A 422 18.65 -4.62 -34.67
CA PRO A 422 18.99 -3.23 -34.37
C PRO A 422 20.38 -3.14 -33.70
N THR A 423 21.42 -3.50 -34.44
CA THR A 423 22.82 -3.62 -33.96
C THR A 423 23.44 -2.30 -33.51
N ASN A 424 22.90 -1.16 -33.96
CA ASN A 424 23.30 0.17 -33.49
C ASN A 424 22.79 0.49 -32.07
N GLU A 425 21.80 -0.27 -31.57
CA GLU A 425 21.18 -0.04 -30.27
C GLU A 425 21.66 -1.04 -29.22
N ILE A 426 21.91 -2.30 -29.61
CA ILE A 426 22.27 -3.40 -28.70
C ILE A 426 23.61 -4.00 -29.13
N PRO A 427 24.72 -3.72 -28.43
CA PRO A 427 26.01 -4.32 -28.73
C PRO A 427 26.00 -5.84 -28.44
N ALA A 428 26.76 -6.59 -29.23
CA ALA A 428 26.89 -8.04 -29.05
C ALA A 428 27.79 -8.42 -27.85
N SER A 429 28.62 -7.48 -27.36
CA SER A 429 29.60 -7.64 -26.28
C SER A 429 29.48 -6.54 -25.25
#